data_AF-A0A2W5Z9E1-F1
#
_entry.id   AF-A0A2W5Z9E1-F1
#
_cell.length_a   1.000
_cell.length_b   1.000
_cell.length_c   1.000
_cell.angle_alpha   90.00
_cell.angle_beta   90.00
_cell.angle_gamma   90.00
#
_symmetry.space_group_name_H-M   'P 1'
#
loop_
_entity.id
_entity.type
_entity.pdbx_description
1 polymer ?
#
loop_
_entity_poly.entity_id
_entity_poly.type
_entity_poly.pdbx_seq_one_letter_code
_entity_poly.pdbx_strand_id
1 'polypeptide(L)'
;MFKRRPTEFAAPIGTLPCTDQGCRNETATACSYRDRRGRACEMAFCPEHWSMIGGIMYCRRHAGTISAMGPGTDPSALPELENRGPSLVSWVADEIGPEIEELLRGIARSTETVKTEPEVKVVFDHKRRRRWERSWKLIEPTGISLKVALTVNEDEDDALVDVRVNSNVIARGVPPWIARRRAGLGVGGQVDKDQRELFHRFFINHIAEEITAQRTADASLSA
;
A
#
# COMPACT_ATOMS: atom_id res chain seq x y z
N MET A 1 9.79 -21.23 -43.82
CA MET A 1 9.71 -21.09 -42.35
C MET A 1 10.05 -19.64 -42.00
N PHE A 2 9.06 -18.76 -41.92
CA PHE A 2 9.30 -17.33 -41.62
C PHE A 2 9.45 -17.16 -40.11
N LYS A 3 10.66 -16.89 -39.62
CA LYS A 3 10.89 -16.45 -38.24
C LYS A 3 10.26 -15.07 -38.10
N ARG A 4 9.17 -14.94 -37.35
CA ARG A 4 8.63 -13.63 -36.94
C ARG A 4 9.72 -12.93 -36.12
N ARG A 5 10.13 -11.74 -36.57
CA ARG A 5 10.97 -10.84 -35.80
C ARG A 5 10.22 -10.48 -34.50
N PRO A 6 10.88 -10.41 -33.34
CA PRO A 6 10.25 -9.90 -32.13
C PRO A 6 9.70 -8.51 -32.41
N THR A 7 8.43 -8.27 -32.06
CA THR A 7 7.87 -6.93 -32.08
C THR A 7 8.45 -6.18 -30.89
N GLU A 8 9.21 -5.12 -31.14
CA GLU A 8 9.68 -4.23 -30.09
C GLU A 8 8.53 -3.32 -29.65
N PHE A 9 8.35 -3.19 -28.34
CA PHE A 9 7.44 -2.21 -27.78
C PHE A 9 8.02 -0.81 -28.02
N ALA A 10 7.37 -0.02 -28.87
CA ALA A 10 7.70 1.39 -29.03
C ALA A 10 7.06 2.16 -27.86
N ALA A 11 7.90 2.68 -26.96
CA ALA A 11 7.45 3.56 -25.89
C ALA A 11 6.68 4.74 -26.49
N PRO A 12 5.52 5.13 -25.91
CA PRO A 12 4.84 6.34 -26.33
C PRO A 12 5.76 7.56 -26.11
N ILE A 13 5.99 8.30 -27.18
CA ILE A 13 6.78 9.52 -27.22
C ILE A 13 5.78 10.68 -27.28
N GLY A 14 5.83 11.56 -26.28
CA GLY A 14 5.05 12.78 -26.27
C GLY A 14 5.87 13.97 -26.74
N THR A 15 5.35 15.18 -26.50
CA THR A 15 5.98 16.46 -26.89
C THR A 15 6.09 17.44 -25.72
N LEU A 16 5.86 16.96 -24.49
CA LEU A 16 5.90 17.80 -23.29
C LEU A 16 7.31 17.77 -22.67
N PRO A 17 7.71 18.83 -21.94
CA PRO A 17 8.88 18.76 -21.09
C PRO A 17 8.65 17.78 -19.92
N CYS A 18 9.67 16.99 -19.60
CA CYS A 18 9.63 16.11 -18.43
C CYS A 18 9.62 16.94 -17.15
N THR A 19 8.74 16.58 -16.20
CA THR A 19 8.63 17.27 -14.91
C THR A 19 9.54 16.69 -13.82
N ASP A 20 10.35 15.67 -14.13
CA ASP A 20 11.34 15.16 -13.17
C ASP A 20 12.46 16.19 -12.95
N GLN A 21 12.87 16.36 -11.70
CA GLN A 21 13.81 17.44 -11.35
C GLN A 21 15.17 17.25 -12.04
N GLY A 22 15.57 18.25 -12.83
CA GLY A 22 16.84 18.24 -13.55
C GLY A 22 16.81 17.50 -14.89
N CYS A 23 15.70 16.82 -15.23
CA CYS A 23 15.54 16.22 -16.56
C CYS A 23 15.26 17.31 -17.61
N ARG A 24 15.91 17.21 -18.77
CA ARG A 24 15.73 18.15 -19.91
C ARG A 24 15.06 17.50 -21.12
N ASN A 25 14.50 16.30 -20.95
CA ASN A 25 13.89 15.57 -22.04
C ASN A 25 12.53 16.19 -22.41
N GLU A 26 12.27 16.39 -23.70
CA GLU A 26 11.05 17.01 -24.26
C GLU A 26 10.08 15.99 -24.88
N THR A 27 10.33 14.70 -24.67
CA THR A 27 9.50 13.59 -25.18
C THR A 27 8.47 13.09 -24.17
N ALA A 28 8.13 13.91 -23.17
CA ALA A 28 7.27 13.49 -22.08
C ALA A 28 5.80 13.37 -22.49
N THR A 29 5.11 12.42 -21.85
CA THR A 29 3.67 12.21 -21.98
C THR A 29 3.00 12.53 -20.64
N ALA A 30 1.81 13.14 -20.69
CA ALA A 30 1.04 13.50 -19.51
C ALA A 30 0.65 12.24 -18.70
N CYS A 31 0.63 12.38 -17.37
CA CYS A 31 0.12 11.34 -16.50
C CYS A 31 -1.38 11.15 -16.71
N SER A 32 -1.83 9.90 -16.87
CA SER A 32 -3.24 9.56 -17.11
C SER A 32 -4.11 9.56 -15.84
N TYR A 33 -3.52 9.83 -14.68
CA TYR A 33 -4.24 9.75 -13.41
C TYR A 33 -5.29 10.84 -13.28
N ARG A 34 -6.50 10.44 -12.88
CA ARG A 34 -7.58 11.34 -12.46
C ARG A 34 -8.06 10.91 -11.08
N ASP A 35 -8.18 11.87 -10.17
CA ASP A 35 -8.72 11.57 -8.84
C ASP A 35 -10.23 11.31 -8.88
N ARG A 36 -10.80 10.89 -7.76
CA ARG A 36 -12.25 10.67 -7.61
C ARG A 36 -13.13 11.90 -7.87
N ARG A 37 -12.55 13.10 -7.90
CA ARG A 37 -13.26 14.36 -8.24
C ARG A 37 -13.08 14.74 -9.71
N GLY A 38 -12.40 13.90 -10.50
CA GLY A 38 -12.12 14.12 -11.91
C GLY A 38 -10.91 15.03 -12.19
N ARG A 39 -10.20 15.50 -11.17
CA ARG A 39 -9.01 16.34 -11.36
C ARG A 39 -7.88 15.51 -11.94
N ALA A 40 -7.29 15.98 -13.03
CA ALA A 40 -6.16 15.33 -13.68
C ALA A 40 -4.84 15.70 -13.00
N CYS A 41 -3.88 14.78 -13.01
CA CYS A 41 -2.51 15.12 -12.71
C CYS A 41 -1.94 16.02 -13.83
N GLU A 42 -1.29 17.12 -13.45
CA GLU A 42 -0.72 18.09 -14.41
C GLU A 42 0.72 17.74 -14.84
N MET A 43 1.27 16.65 -14.31
CA MET A 43 2.66 16.27 -14.52
C MET A 43 2.83 15.44 -15.80
N ALA A 44 3.98 15.57 -16.45
CA ALA A 44 4.37 14.79 -17.62
C ALA A 44 5.76 14.17 -17.44
N PHE A 45 5.94 12.92 -17.89
CA PHE A 45 7.21 12.23 -17.73
C PHE A 45 7.66 11.57 -19.05
N CYS A 46 8.97 11.56 -19.29
CA CYS A 46 9.60 10.90 -20.43
C CYS A 46 9.69 9.37 -20.22
N PRO A 47 10.06 8.58 -21.25
CA PRO A 47 10.29 7.12 -21.15
C PRO A 47 11.13 6.62 -19.97
N GLU A 48 12.01 7.46 -19.43
CA GLU A 48 12.85 7.10 -18.29
C GLU A 48 12.17 7.33 -16.93
N HIS A 49 11.08 8.11 -16.89
CA HIS A 49 10.48 8.59 -15.63
C HIS A 49 9.00 8.27 -15.43
N TRP A 50 8.29 7.82 -16.46
CA TRP A 50 6.94 7.27 -16.27
C TRP A 50 6.98 5.80 -15.87
N SER A 51 5.83 5.28 -15.44
CA SER A 51 5.60 3.84 -15.30
C SER A 51 4.27 3.48 -15.96
N MET A 52 4.24 2.31 -16.61
CA MET A 52 3.06 1.83 -17.33
C MET A 52 2.38 0.71 -16.54
N ILE A 53 1.10 0.89 -16.21
CA ILE A 53 0.28 -0.10 -15.52
C ILE A 53 -0.92 -0.43 -16.41
N GLY A 54 -1.05 -1.69 -16.82
CA GLY A 54 -2.13 -2.13 -17.71
C GLY A 54 -2.17 -1.38 -19.06
N GLY A 55 -1.02 -0.99 -19.60
CA GLY A 55 -0.94 -0.20 -20.84
C GLY A 55 -1.17 1.30 -20.66
N ILE A 56 -1.46 1.78 -19.45
CA ILE A 56 -1.75 3.18 -19.15
C ILE A 56 -0.57 3.84 -18.45
N MET A 57 -0.32 5.10 -18.81
CA MET A 57 0.86 5.87 -18.47
C MET A 57 0.65 6.71 -17.22
N TYR A 58 1.50 6.52 -16.21
CA TYR A 58 1.43 7.26 -14.96
C TYR A 58 2.79 7.83 -14.56
N CYS A 59 2.77 8.94 -13.82
CA CYS A 59 3.94 9.34 -13.05
C CYS A 59 4.27 8.27 -11.99
N ARG A 60 5.53 8.19 -11.54
CA ARG A 60 5.95 7.20 -10.52
C ARG A 60 5.04 7.18 -9.28
N ARG A 61 4.56 8.35 -8.85
CA ARG A 61 3.64 8.48 -7.71
C ARG A 61 2.31 7.78 -7.99
N HIS A 62 1.61 8.18 -9.05
CA HIS A 62 0.29 7.62 -9.37
C HIS A 62 0.36 6.19 -9.88
N ALA A 63 1.49 5.78 -10.47
CA ALA A 63 1.76 4.38 -10.75
C ALA A 63 1.72 3.56 -9.45
N GLY A 64 2.44 4.00 -8.41
CA GLY A 64 2.40 3.36 -7.09
C GLY A 64 1.00 3.33 -6.47
N THR A 65 0.16 4.33 -6.72
CA THR A 65 -1.24 4.34 -6.27
C THR A 65 -2.08 3.30 -7.01
N ILE A 66 -2.01 3.28 -8.33
CA ILE A 66 -2.81 2.37 -9.16
C ILE A 66 -2.35 0.92 -8.97
N SER A 67 -1.05 0.67 -8.84
CA SER A 67 -0.51 -0.65 -8.49
C SER A 67 -1.01 -1.13 -7.14
N ALA A 68 -1.04 -0.25 -6.12
CA ALA A 68 -1.50 -0.59 -4.78
C ALA A 68 -2.99 -0.98 -4.74
N MET A 69 -3.84 -0.26 -5.50
CA MET A 69 -5.29 -0.50 -5.49
C MET A 69 -5.73 -1.62 -6.43
N GLY A 70 -4.89 -1.98 -7.41
CA GLY A 70 -5.15 -3.08 -8.32
C GLY A 70 -6.10 -2.75 -9.48
N PRO A 71 -6.13 -3.63 -10.50
CA PRO A 71 -7.00 -3.48 -11.65
C PRO A 71 -8.48 -3.55 -11.25
N GLY A 72 -9.32 -2.70 -11.84
CA GLY A 72 -10.77 -2.70 -11.57
C GLY A 72 -11.20 -1.85 -10.38
N THR A 73 -10.28 -1.08 -9.78
CA THR A 73 -10.62 -0.04 -8.81
C THR A 73 -11.66 0.92 -9.38
N ASP A 74 -12.76 1.10 -8.66
CA ASP A 74 -13.80 2.07 -9.01
C ASP A 74 -13.21 3.50 -9.02
N PRO A 75 -13.44 4.33 -10.06
CA PRO A 75 -12.96 5.71 -10.09
C PRO A 75 -13.34 6.55 -8.85
N SER A 76 -14.50 6.30 -8.22
CA SER A 76 -14.94 6.95 -6.98
C SER A 76 -14.15 6.50 -5.73
N ALA A 77 -13.46 5.35 -5.83
CA ALA A 77 -12.55 4.85 -4.81
C ALA A 77 -11.15 5.46 -4.91
N LEU A 78 -10.79 6.13 -6.00
CA LEU A 78 -9.45 6.69 -6.17
C LEU A 78 -9.13 7.79 -5.13
N PRO A 79 -7.88 7.87 -4.65
CA PRO A 79 -7.45 8.94 -3.75
C PRO A 79 -7.44 10.29 -4.47
N GLU A 80 -7.34 11.37 -3.68
CA GLU A 80 -7.05 12.69 -4.25
C GLU A 80 -5.60 12.78 -4.74
N LEU A 81 -5.32 13.69 -5.67
CA LEU A 81 -4.04 13.78 -6.41
C LEU A 81 -2.77 13.68 -5.54
N GLU A 82 -2.79 14.31 -4.37
CA GLU A 82 -1.64 14.37 -3.47
C GLU A 82 -1.67 13.31 -2.37
N ASN A 83 -2.78 12.58 -2.19
CA ASN A 83 -2.92 11.60 -1.12
C ASN A 83 -2.13 10.33 -1.45
N ARG A 84 -1.18 9.98 -0.57
CA ARG A 84 -0.27 8.84 -0.76
C ARG A 84 -0.63 7.62 0.09
N GLY A 85 -1.77 7.66 0.77
CA GLY A 85 -2.22 6.64 1.70
C GLY A 85 -2.21 5.23 1.11
N PRO A 86 -2.79 4.98 -0.08
CA PRO A 86 -2.80 3.64 -0.66
C PRO A 86 -1.41 3.09 -0.94
N SER A 87 -0.53 3.90 -1.53
CA SER A 87 0.84 3.50 -1.82
C SER A 87 1.64 3.23 -0.55
N LEU A 88 1.41 4.01 0.51
CA LEU A 88 2.05 3.78 1.81
C LEU A 88 1.57 2.46 2.43
N VAL A 89 0.25 2.21 2.46
CA VAL A 89 -0.31 0.95 2.98
C VAL A 89 0.26 -0.23 2.20
N SER A 90 0.27 -0.17 0.88
CA SER A 90 0.82 -1.24 0.05
C SER A 90 2.29 -1.48 0.34
N TRP A 91 3.09 -0.42 0.39
CA TRP A 91 4.52 -0.53 0.63
C TRP A 91 4.82 -1.19 1.97
N VAL A 92 4.17 -0.75 3.06
CA VAL A 92 4.39 -1.37 4.38
C VAL A 92 3.88 -2.81 4.38
N ALA A 93 2.74 -3.08 3.74
CA ALA A 93 2.17 -4.41 3.64
C ALA A 93 3.06 -5.38 2.84
N ASP A 94 3.75 -4.92 1.81
CA ASP A 94 4.67 -5.75 1.03
C ASP A 94 5.92 -6.13 1.85
N GLU A 95 6.37 -5.23 2.73
CA GLU A 95 7.54 -5.47 3.59
C GLU A 95 7.25 -6.41 4.76
N ILE A 96 6.08 -6.31 5.41
CA ILE A 96 5.76 -7.09 6.62
C ILE A 96 4.74 -8.21 6.39
N GLY A 97 4.09 -8.24 5.23
CA GLY A 97 3.02 -9.17 4.90
C GLY A 97 3.40 -10.65 5.03
N PRO A 98 4.58 -11.08 4.55
CA PRO A 98 5.01 -12.47 4.71
C PRO A 98 5.04 -12.93 6.17
N GLU A 99 5.59 -12.11 7.09
CA GLU A 99 5.63 -12.42 8.52
C GLU A 99 4.22 -12.43 9.14
N ILE A 100 3.32 -11.53 8.74
CA ILE A 100 1.92 -11.56 9.18
C ILE A 100 1.25 -12.89 8.78
N GLU A 101 1.48 -13.34 7.53
CA GLU A 101 0.92 -14.60 7.07
C GLU A 101 1.47 -15.81 7.83
N GLU A 102 2.77 -15.82 8.13
CA GLU A 102 3.41 -16.86 8.96
C GLU A 102 2.84 -16.89 10.37
N LEU A 103 2.70 -15.72 11.02
CA LEU A 103 2.07 -15.59 12.33
C LEU A 103 0.64 -16.14 12.33
N LEU A 104 -0.18 -15.76 11.34
CA LEU A 104 -1.55 -16.25 11.23
C LEU A 104 -1.61 -17.76 10.97
N ARG A 105 -0.72 -18.31 10.12
CA ARG A 105 -0.62 -19.75 9.90
C ARG A 105 -0.23 -20.49 11.16
N GLY A 106 0.67 -19.93 11.98
CA GLY A 106 1.12 -20.51 13.24
C GLY A 106 0.02 -20.64 14.29
N ILE A 107 -1.01 -19.78 14.25
CA ILE A 107 -2.14 -19.79 15.20
C ILE A 107 -3.46 -20.30 14.60
N ALA A 108 -3.46 -20.72 13.34
CA ALA A 108 -4.66 -21.18 12.66
C ALA A 108 -5.12 -22.53 13.23
N ARG A 109 -6.42 -22.65 13.52
CA ARG A 109 -7.07 -23.93 13.84
C ARG A 109 -7.22 -24.76 12.56
N SER A 110 -7.48 -26.06 12.72
CA SER A 110 -7.66 -26.97 11.58
C SER A 110 -8.84 -26.61 10.66
N THR A 111 -9.81 -25.84 11.15
CA THR A 111 -10.99 -25.36 10.40
C THR A 111 -10.78 -24.00 9.74
N GLU A 112 -9.66 -23.33 10.01
CA GLU A 112 -9.39 -21.97 9.56
C GLU A 112 -8.41 -21.96 8.39
N THR A 113 -8.54 -20.96 7.54
CA THR A 113 -7.64 -20.72 6.42
C THR A 113 -7.16 -19.27 6.41
N VAL A 114 -5.87 -19.07 6.12
CA VAL A 114 -5.30 -17.73 5.93
C VAL A 114 -5.67 -17.21 4.55
N LYS A 115 -6.31 -16.05 4.50
CA LYS A 115 -6.61 -15.32 3.26
C LYS A 115 -5.98 -13.94 3.28
N THR A 116 -5.18 -13.66 2.25
CA THR A 116 -4.58 -12.35 2.00
C THR A 116 -5.42 -11.58 1.00
N GLU A 117 -5.68 -10.30 1.29
CA GLU A 117 -6.20 -9.36 0.31
C GLU A 117 -5.02 -8.54 -0.22
N PRO A 118 -4.54 -8.78 -1.46
CA PRO A 118 -3.31 -8.16 -1.96
C PRO A 118 -3.48 -6.68 -2.32
N GLU A 119 -4.71 -6.27 -2.66
CA GLU A 119 -5.03 -4.91 -3.09
C GLU A 119 -5.46 -4.03 -1.90
N VAL A 120 -5.08 -2.76 -1.96
CA VAL A 120 -5.53 -1.76 -1.00
C VAL A 120 -6.94 -1.31 -1.35
N LYS A 121 -7.85 -1.47 -0.40
CA LYS A 121 -9.26 -1.07 -0.53
C LYS A 121 -9.53 0.23 0.20
N VAL A 122 -10.51 0.99 -0.27
CA VAL A 122 -11.14 2.03 0.54
C VAL A 122 -12.18 1.38 1.46
N VAL A 123 -12.06 1.65 2.75
CA VAL A 123 -13.05 1.29 3.77
C VAL A 123 -13.51 2.53 4.50
N PHE A 124 -14.70 2.47 5.09
CA PHE A 124 -15.31 3.58 5.81
C PHE A 124 -15.40 3.23 7.30
N ASP A 125 -15.00 4.17 8.16
CA ASP A 125 -15.27 4.04 9.59
C ASP A 125 -16.74 4.38 9.92
N HIS A 126 -17.10 4.26 11.20
CA HIS A 126 -18.44 4.57 11.71
C HIS A 126 -18.87 6.02 11.49
N LYS A 127 -17.92 6.95 11.28
CA LYS A 127 -18.16 8.36 10.94
C LYS A 127 -18.14 8.60 9.43
N ARG A 128 -18.16 7.53 8.62
CA ARG A 128 -18.05 7.55 7.15
C ARG A 128 -16.75 8.19 6.65
N ARG A 129 -15.69 8.14 7.46
CA ARG A 129 -14.36 8.66 7.09
C ARG A 129 -13.62 7.58 6.32
N ARG A 130 -12.97 7.99 5.24
CA ARG A 130 -12.29 7.09 4.32
C ARG A 130 -10.96 6.64 4.91
N ARG A 131 -10.65 5.38 4.74
CA ARG A 131 -9.40 4.77 5.17
C ARG A 131 -8.95 3.79 4.11
N TRP A 132 -7.66 3.79 3.83
CA TRP A 132 -7.02 2.83 2.95
C TRP A 132 -6.64 1.61 3.76
N GLU A 133 -6.95 0.41 3.28
CA GLU A 133 -6.77 -0.82 4.05
C GLU A 133 -6.23 -1.95 3.19
N ARG A 134 -5.22 -2.66 3.70
CA ARG A 134 -4.82 -3.99 3.24
C ARG A 134 -4.87 -4.95 4.42
N SER A 135 -5.37 -6.16 4.20
CA SER A 135 -5.68 -7.06 5.30
C SER A 135 -5.39 -8.54 5.04
N TRP A 136 -5.15 -9.25 6.13
CA TRP A 136 -4.98 -10.69 6.23
C TRP A 136 -6.02 -11.23 7.20
N LYS A 137 -6.62 -12.36 6.87
CA LYS A 137 -7.77 -12.91 7.60
C LYS A 137 -7.58 -14.38 7.88
N LEU A 138 -8.03 -14.82 9.05
CA LEU A 138 -8.38 -16.21 9.30
C LEU A 138 -9.87 -16.36 9.04
N ILE A 139 -10.20 -17.31 8.17
CA ILE A 139 -11.57 -17.57 7.73
C ILE A 139 -11.92 -19.00 8.08
N GLU A 140 -13.05 -19.17 8.75
CA GLU A 140 -13.71 -20.43 9.07
C GLU A 140 -15.10 -20.49 8.40
N PRO A 141 -15.81 -21.63 8.43
CA PRO A 141 -17.12 -21.75 7.77
C PRO A 141 -18.17 -20.71 8.21
N THR A 142 -18.08 -20.24 9.46
CA THR A 142 -18.96 -19.23 10.06
C THR A 142 -18.58 -17.79 9.72
N GLY A 143 -17.39 -17.55 9.15
CA GLY A 143 -16.96 -16.22 8.73
C GLY A 143 -15.49 -15.92 9.04
N ILE A 144 -15.21 -14.64 9.25
CA ILE A 144 -13.86 -14.18 9.62
C ILE A 144 -13.72 -14.32 11.13
N SER A 145 -12.82 -15.19 11.59
CA SER A 145 -12.53 -15.36 13.02
C SER A 145 -11.51 -14.33 13.52
N LEU A 146 -10.55 -13.94 12.67
CA LEU A 146 -9.54 -12.93 13.00
C LEU A 146 -9.15 -12.14 11.76
N LYS A 147 -8.94 -10.83 11.91
CA LYS A 147 -8.46 -9.95 10.83
C LYS A 147 -7.30 -9.09 11.30
N VAL A 148 -6.16 -9.16 10.63
CA VAL A 148 -5.07 -8.18 10.76
C VAL A 148 -5.17 -7.20 9.60
N ALA A 149 -5.07 -5.90 9.86
CA ALA A 149 -5.16 -4.88 8.82
C ALA A 149 -4.15 -3.74 9.03
N LEU A 150 -3.50 -3.34 7.94
CA LEU A 150 -2.75 -2.09 7.87
C LEU A 150 -3.63 -1.01 7.27
N THR A 151 -3.63 0.15 7.89
CA THR A 151 -4.52 1.23 7.49
C THR A 151 -3.88 2.62 7.55
N VAL A 152 -4.32 3.51 6.66
CA VAL A 152 -4.02 4.95 6.71
C VAL A 152 -5.34 5.70 6.57
N ASN A 153 -5.66 6.56 7.54
CA ASN A 153 -6.88 7.36 7.51
C ASN A 153 -6.69 8.56 6.58
N GLU A 154 -7.68 8.86 5.75
CA GLU A 154 -7.57 9.92 4.76
C GLU A 154 -7.66 11.34 5.36
N ASP A 155 -8.38 11.49 6.47
CA ASP A 155 -8.68 12.76 7.13
C ASP A 155 -7.72 13.11 8.29
N GLU A 156 -6.74 12.26 8.56
CA GLU A 156 -5.71 12.45 9.58
C GLU A 156 -4.34 12.72 8.91
N ASP A 157 -3.24 12.28 9.51
CA ASP A 157 -1.92 12.33 8.89
C ASP A 157 -1.82 11.20 7.84
N ASP A 158 -1.64 11.57 6.57
CA ASP A 158 -1.50 10.65 5.43
C ASP A 158 -0.22 9.80 5.45
N ALA A 159 0.64 10.00 6.46
CA ALA A 159 1.80 9.18 6.77
C ALA A 159 1.66 8.34 8.05
N LEU A 160 0.56 8.47 8.80
CA LEU A 160 0.32 7.67 10.00
C LEU A 160 -0.29 6.33 9.62
N VAL A 161 0.46 5.26 9.89
CA VAL A 161 0.02 3.89 9.67
C VAL A 161 -0.55 3.33 10.97
N ASP A 162 -1.80 2.87 10.91
CA ASP A 162 -2.51 2.16 11.96
C ASP A 162 -2.44 0.65 11.68
N VAL A 163 -1.99 -0.14 12.66
CA VAL A 163 -2.15 -1.60 12.66
C VAL A 163 -3.37 -1.96 13.46
N ARG A 164 -4.22 -2.82 12.89
CA ARG A 164 -5.45 -3.28 13.52
C ARG A 164 -5.51 -4.78 13.61
N VAL A 165 -6.03 -5.27 14.73
CA VAL A 165 -6.52 -6.65 14.87
C VAL A 165 -8.00 -6.55 15.17
N ASN A 166 -8.82 -7.18 14.33
CA ASN A 166 -10.27 -7.01 14.27
C ASN A 166 -10.64 -5.52 14.15
N SER A 167 -11.32 -4.95 15.15
CA SER A 167 -11.68 -3.54 15.20
C SER A 167 -10.64 -2.65 15.89
N ASN A 168 -9.73 -3.24 16.66
CA ASN A 168 -8.87 -2.54 17.60
C ASN A 168 -7.60 -2.05 16.92
N VAL A 169 -7.22 -0.80 17.17
CA VAL A 169 -5.90 -0.31 16.79
C VAL A 169 -4.92 -0.70 17.88
N ILE A 170 -3.92 -1.51 17.53
CA ILE A 170 -2.93 -2.04 18.47
C ILE A 170 -1.60 -1.31 18.42
N ALA A 171 -1.28 -0.69 17.28
CA ALA A 171 -0.06 0.06 17.09
C ALA A 171 -0.29 1.15 16.04
N ARG A 172 0.45 2.25 16.19
CA ARG A 172 0.44 3.39 15.27
C ARG A 172 1.86 3.89 15.08
N GLY A 173 2.20 4.29 13.86
CA GLY A 173 3.52 4.85 13.59
C GLY A 173 3.63 5.57 12.26
N VAL A 174 4.41 6.65 12.26
CA VAL A 174 4.86 7.31 11.02
C VAL A 174 6.18 6.68 10.60
N PRO A 175 6.31 6.19 9.36
CA PRO A 175 7.56 5.58 8.94
C PRO A 175 8.73 6.57 8.99
N PRO A 176 9.90 6.13 9.50
CA PRO A 176 10.95 7.06 9.90
C PRO A 176 11.59 7.82 8.72
N TRP A 177 11.61 7.26 7.50
CA TRP A 177 12.05 7.98 6.30
C TRP A 177 11.08 9.09 5.87
N ILE A 178 9.78 8.95 6.15
CA ILE A 178 8.81 10.02 5.89
C ILE A 178 8.97 11.13 6.93
N ALA A 179 9.08 10.78 8.21
CA ALA A 179 9.31 11.73 9.29
C ALA A 179 10.59 12.56 9.05
N ARG A 180 11.69 11.89 8.69
CA ARG A 180 12.96 12.55 8.32
C ARG A 180 12.83 13.48 7.12
N ARG A 181 12.20 13.01 6.04
CA ARG A 181 11.98 13.83 4.84
C ARG A 181 11.19 15.09 5.17
N ARG A 182 10.15 14.99 6.02
CA ARG A 182 9.38 16.15 6.50
C ARG A 182 10.24 17.10 7.35
N ALA A 183 11.19 16.57 8.11
CA ALA A 183 12.14 17.36 8.91
C ALA A 183 13.37 17.86 8.12
N GLY A 184 13.51 17.55 6.83
CA GLY A 184 14.69 17.91 6.03
C GLY A 184 15.98 17.20 6.45
N LEU A 185 15.88 16.06 7.15
CA LEU A 185 17.03 15.33 7.69
C LEU A 185 17.48 14.22 6.74
N GLY A 186 18.76 14.25 6.37
CA GLY A 186 19.44 13.13 5.70
C GLY A 186 20.10 12.19 6.70
N VAL A 187 20.13 10.89 6.40
CA VAL A 187 20.88 9.88 7.16
C VAL A 187 21.63 8.98 6.21
N GLY A 188 22.71 8.35 6.68
CA GLY A 188 23.45 7.36 5.91
C GLY A 188 22.62 6.10 5.60
N GLY A 189 22.98 5.38 4.54
CA GLY A 189 22.19 4.23 4.05
C GLY A 189 21.99 3.10 5.08
N GLN A 190 23.00 2.80 5.90
CA GLN A 190 22.86 1.79 6.95
C GLN A 190 21.86 2.21 8.02
N VAL A 191 21.91 3.47 8.48
CA VAL A 191 20.98 4.02 9.46
C VAL A 191 19.55 4.03 8.92
N ASP A 192 19.36 4.36 7.63
CA ASP A 192 18.05 4.29 6.98
C ASP A 192 17.49 2.86 7.02
N LYS A 193 18.32 1.87 6.67
CA LYS A 193 17.97 0.45 6.68
C LYS A 193 17.61 -0.05 8.09
N ASP A 194 18.45 0.22 9.08
CA ASP A 194 18.23 -0.23 10.46
C ASP A 194 16.93 0.36 11.03
N GLN A 195 16.64 1.62 10.73
CA GLN A 195 15.42 2.28 11.19
C GLN A 195 14.16 1.76 10.49
N ARG A 196 14.24 1.38 9.20
CA ARG A 196 13.14 0.68 8.51
C ARG A 196 12.85 -0.66 9.18
N GLU A 197 13.89 -1.44 9.46
CA GLU A 197 13.76 -2.74 10.12
C GLU A 197 13.16 -2.61 11.53
N LEU A 198 13.61 -1.62 12.32
CA LEU A 198 13.01 -1.32 13.63
C LEU A 198 11.52 -0.94 13.52
N PHE A 199 11.15 -0.15 12.52
CA PHE A 199 9.76 0.22 12.28
C PHE A 199 8.90 -1.00 11.90
N HIS A 200 9.40 -1.90 11.06
CA HIS A 200 8.70 -3.13 10.69
C HIS A 200 8.52 -4.08 11.89
N ARG A 201 9.61 -4.33 12.63
CA ARG A 201 9.58 -5.15 13.85
C ARG A 201 8.65 -4.61 14.91
N PHE A 202 8.58 -3.28 15.06
CA PHE A 202 7.63 -2.65 15.98
C PHE A 202 6.20 -3.10 15.70
N PHE A 203 5.74 -3.07 14.44
CA PHE A 203 4.40 -3.55 14.09
C PHE A 203 4.24 -5.06 14.26
N ILE A 204 5.21 -5.84 13.81
CA ILE A 204 5.15 -7.32 13.90
C ILE A 204 5.06 -7.79 15.35
N ASN A 205 5.83 -7.18 16.27
CA ASN A 205 5.78 -7.53 17.69
C ASN A 205 4.38 -7.27 18.29
N HIS A 206 3.78 -6.10 18.01
CA HIS A 206 2.44 -5.80 18.53
C HIS A 206 1.37 -6.70 17.89
N ILE A 207 1.52 -7.09 16.62
CA ILE A 207 0.62 -8.06 15.97
C ILE A 207 0.73 -9.40 16.67
N ALA A 208 1.95 -9.92 16.87
CA ALA A 208 2.18 -11.21 17.52
C ALA A 208 1.59 -11.25 18.94
N GLU A 209 1.81 -10.20 19.74
CA GLU A 209 1.26 -10.07 21.08
C GLU A 209 -0.27 -10.10 21.08
N GLU A 210 -0.91 -9.28 20.24
CA GLU A 210 -2.37 -9.19 20.21
C GLU A 210 -3.01 -10.48 19.68
N ILE A 211 -2.50 -11.08 18.60
CA ILE A 211 -3.12 -12.30 18.04
C ILE A 211 -3.03 -13.44 19.05
N THR A 212 -1.93 -13.55 19.82
CA THR A 212 -1.82 -14.54 20.89
C THR A 212 -2.83 -14.25 22.00
N ALA A 213 -2.97 -13.00 22.43
CA ALA A 213 -3.94 -12.61 23.45
C ALA A 213 -5.39 -12.94 23.03
N GLN A 214 -5.77 -12.61 21.80
CA GLN A 214 -7.10 -12.93 21.23
C GLN A 214 -7.35 -14.45 21.22
N ARG A 215 -6.34 -15.25 20.85
CA ARG A 215 -6.45 -16.71 20.84
C ARG A 215 -6.62 -17.33 22.22
N THR A 216 -5.90 -16.81 23.22
CA THR A 216 -6.06 -17.26 24.61
C THR A 216 -7.44 -16.90 25.16
N ALA A 217 -7.96 -15.72 24.83
CA ALA A 217 -9.30 -15.30 25.21
C ALA A 217 -10.38 -16.19 24.58
N ASP A 218 -10.28 -16.47 23.26
CA ASP A 218 -11.23 -17.35 22.57
C ASP A 218 -11.26 -18.75 23.17
N ALA A 219 -10.09 -19.32 23.49
CA ALA A 219 -10.00 -20.66 24.09
C ALA A 219 -10.69 -20.70 25.46
N SER A 220 -10.56 -19.63 26.25
CA SER A 220 -11.18 -19.51 27.57
C SER A 220 -12.70 -19.35 27.53
N LEU A 221 -13.26 -18.80 26.44
CA LEU A 221 -14.71 -18.68 26.23
C LEU A 221 -15.35 -19.95 25.67
N SER A 222 -14.54 -20.85 25.09
CA SER A 222 -14.99 -22.13 24.52
C SER A 222 -14.84 -23.34 25.47
N ALA A 223 -14.22 -23.15 26.65
CA ALA A 223 -14.02 -24.16 27.68
C ALA A 223 -15.13 -24.10 28.74
#